data_AF-A0A2S0VV47-F1
#
_entry.id   AF-A0A2S0VV47-F1
#
_cell.length_a   1.000
_cell.length_b   1.000
_cell.length_c   1.000
_cell.angle_alpha   90.00
_cell.angle_beta   90.00
_cell.angle_gamma   90.00
#
_symmetry.space_group_name_H-M   'P 1'
#
loop_
_entity.id
_entity.type
_entity.pdbx_description
1 polymer ?
#
loop_
_entity_poly.entity_id
_entity_poly.type
_entity_poly.pdbx_seq_one_letter_code
_entity_poly.pdbx_strand_id
1 'polypeptide(L)' 'MTFEQFETLGFYLGIAALFLFIFLAIKDVLDKGNVPLIGKLAVWLVLFLGCFGFIVKGIIQVFFDS' A
#
# COMPACT_ATOMS: atom_id res chain seq x y z
N MET A 1 -8.12 -25.47 -0.33
CA MET A 1 -8.43 -24.08 0.08
C MET A 1 -9.85 -24.05 0.59
N THR A 2 -10.05 -23.71 1.86
CA THR A 2 -11.39 -23.46 2.44
C THR A 2 -11.93 -22.11 1.95
N PHE A 3 -13.23 -21.87 2.06
CA PHE A 3 -13.86 -20.59 1.65
C PHE A 3 -13.18 -19.37 2.29
N GLU A 4 -12.78 -19.48 3.56
CA GLU A 4 -12.11 -18.41 4.31
C GLU A 4 -10.71 -18.07 3.77
N GLN A 5 -9.96 -19.06 3.28
CA GLN A 5 -8.67 -18.81 2.64
C GLN A 5 -8.83 -18.05 1.33
N PHE A 6 -9.91 -18.31 0.57
CA PHE A 6 -10.20 -17.61 -0.67
C PHE A 6 -10.64 -16.16 -0.41
N GLU A 7 -11.45 -15.93 0.62
CA GLU A 7 -11.84 -14.60 1.07
C GLU A 7 -10.63 -13.78 1.52
N THR A 8 -9.77 -14.37 2.36
CA THR A 8 -8.54 -13.75 2.83
C THR A 8 -7.60 -13.41 1.67
N LEU A 9 -7.41 -14.34 0.73
CA LEU A 9 -6.58 -14.12 -0.45
C LEU A 9 -7.13 -13.00 -1.33
N GLY A 10 -8.45 -12.99 -1.58
CA GLY A 10 -9.13 -11.95 -2.34
C GLY A 10 -9.03 -10.57 -1.69
N PHE A 11 -9.13 -10.51 -0.36
CA PHE A 11 -8.97 -9.28 0.43
C PHE A 11 -7.55 -8.70 0.29
N TYR A 12 -6.52 -9.54 0.47
CA TYR A 12 -5.12 -9.11 0.31
C TYR A 12 -4.78 -8.72 -1.13
N LEU A 13 -5.27 -9.45 -2.12
CA LEU A 13 -5.14 -9.08 -3.54
C LEU A 13 -5.84 -7.75 -3.85
N GLY A 14 -7.03 -7.55 -3.30
CA GLY A 14 -7.79 -6.30 -3.45
C GLY A 14 -7.02 -5.11 -2.88
N ILE A 15 -6.49 -5.24 -1.67
CA ILE A 15 -5.68 -4.18 -1.06
C ILE A 15 -4.38 -3.95 -1.84
N ALA A 16 -3.70 -5.01 -2.28
CA ALA A 16 -2.47 -4.89 -3.09
C ALA A 16 -2.73 -4.16 -4.42
N ALA A 17 -3.82 -4.48 -5.10
CA ALA A 17 -4.24 -3.80 -6.33
C ALA A 17 -4.56 -2.32 -6.05
N LEU A 18 -5.26 -2.01 -4.96
CA LEU A 18 -5.59 -0.64 -4.56
C LEU A 18 -4.32 0.18 -4.29
N PHE A 19 -3.33 -0.38 -3.59
CA PHE A 19 -2.03 0.25 -3.37
C PHE A 19 -1.29 0.53 -4.68
N LEU A 20 -1.33 -0.40 -5.65
CA LEU A 20 -0.74 -0.17 -6.97
C LEU A 20 -1.44 0.97 -7.71
N PHE A 21 -2.77 1.02 -7.69
CA PHE A 21 -3.51 2.11 -8.32
C PHE A 21 -3.21 3.47 -7.69
N ILE A 22 -3.11 3.53 -6.36
CA ILE A 22 -2.69 4.76 -5.65
C ILE A 22 -1.29 5.16 -6.09
N PHE A 23 -0.35 4.21 -6.14
CA PHE A 23 1.03 4.48 -6.53
C PHE A 23 1.11 5.04 -7.95
N LEU A 24 0.38 4.44 -8.90
CA LEU A 24 0.29 4.92 -10.28
C LEU A 24 -0.35 6.31 -10.37
N ALA A 25 -1.44 6.54 -9.63
CA ALA A 25 -2.12 7.83 -9.60
C ALA A 25 -1.24 8.94 -9.02
N ILE A 26 -0.53 8.66 -7.93
CA ILE A 26 0.40 9.60 -7.29
C ILE A 26 1.56 9.91 -8.24
N LYS A 27 2.11 8.90 -8.92
CA LYS A 27 3.16 9.10 -9.92
C LYS A 27 2.68 10.01 -11.06
N ASP A 28 1.47 9.77 -11.58
CA ASP A 28 0.89 10.59 -12.64
C ASP A 28 0.66 12.04 -12.18
N VAL A 29 0.16 12.26 -10.95
CA VAL A 29 -0.04 13.59 -10.37
C VAL A 29 1.30 14.32 -10.16
N LEU A 30 2.33 13.62 -9.68
CA LEU A 30 3.67 14.18 -9.46
C LEU A 30 4.36 14.60 -10.75
N ASP A 31 4.14 13.86 -11.83
CA ASP A 31 4.74 14.13 -13.14
C ASP A 31 3.96 15.24 -13.89
N LYS A 32 2.62 15.28 -13.77
CA LYS A 32 1.79 16.36 -14.37
C LYS A 32 1.81 17.68 -13.60
N GLY A 33 1.96 17.64 -12.28
CA GLY A 33 1.84 18.81 -11.42
C GLY A 33 3.06 19.73 -11.33
N ASN A 34 4.15 19.44 -12.08
CA ASN A 34 5.44 20.14 -11.98
C ASN A 34 5.89 20.37 -10.52
N VAL A 35 5.68 19.36 -9.68
CA VAL A 35 5.83 19.49 -8.23
C VAL A 35 7.32 19.63 -7.88
N PRO A 36 7.72 20.59 -7.03
CA PRO A 36 9.11 20.72 -6.60
C PRO A 36 9.59 19.46 -5.87
N LEU A 37 10.90 19.19 -5.94
CA LEU A 37 11.53 17.96 -5.41
C LEU A 37 11.16 17.64 -3.96
N ILE A 38 11.04 18.65 -3.10
CA ILE A 38 10.63 18.49 -1.69
C ILE A 38 9.21 17.96 -1.56
N GLY A 39 8.29 18.46 -2.40
CA GLY A 39 6.91 17.95 -2.44
C GLY A 39 6.85 16.51 -2.95
N LYS A 40 7.67 16.17 -3.95
CA LYS A 40 7.78 14.78 -4.42
C LYS A 40 8.27 13.84 -3.33
N LEU A 41 9.27 14.26 -2.56
CA LEU A 41 9.83 13.48 -1.46
C LEU A 41 8.82 13.26 -0.33
N ALA A 42 8.07 14.30 0.05
CA ALA A 42 7.06 14.22 1.10
C ALA A 42 5.92 13.25 0.73
N VAL A 43 5.44 13.31 -0.52
CA VAL A 43 4.40 12.40 -1.02
C VAL A 43 4.90 10.95 -1.04
N TRP A 44 6.13 10.73 -1.50
CA TRP A 44 6.74 9.40 -1.47
C TRP A 44 6.95 8.87 -0.04
N LEU A 45 7.32 9.73 0.92
CA LEU A 45 7.42 9.35 2.33
C LEU A 45 6.08 8.93 2.91
N VAL A 46 5.01 9.71 2.69
CA VAL A 46 3.66 9.37 3.16
C VAL A 46 3.18 8.05 2.54
N LEU A 47 3.44 7.83 1.25
CA LEU A 47 3.06 6.60 0.57
C LEU A 47 3.77 5.37 1.15
N PHE A 48 5.08 5.50 1.43
CA PHE A 48 5.84 4.45 2.12
C PHE A 48 5.38 4.23 3.56
N LEU A 49 5.01 5.30 4.29
CA LEU A 49 4.49 5.19 5.65
C LEU A 49 3.20 4.37 5.70
N GLY A 50 2.30 4.57 4.74
CA GLY A 50 1.07 3.78 4.61
C GLY A 50 1.35 2.30 4.35
N CYS A 51 2.31 2.00 3.46
CA CYS A 51 2.70 0.63 3.15
C CYS A 51 3.41 -0.05 4.34
N PHE A 52 4.24 0.72 5.07
CA PHE A 52 4.91 0.24 6.28
C PHE A 52 3.90 -0.15 7.37
N GLY A 53 2.85 0.65 7.58
CA GLY A 53 1.77 0.29 8.50
C GLY A 53 1.10 -1.03 8.14
N PHE A 54 0.89 -1.29 6.85
CA PHE A 54 0.31 -2.55 6.37
C PHE A 54 1.25 -3.74 6.58
N ILE A 55 2.56 -3.57 6.31
CA ILE A 55 3.59 -4.57 6.56
C ILE A 55 3.69 -4.90 8.06
N VAL A 56 3.74 -3.88 8.92
CA VAL A 56 3.79 -4.07 10.38
C VAL A 56 2.57 -4.84 10.86
N LYS A 57 1.37 -4.51 10.38
CA LYS A 57 0.15 -5.24 10.74
C LYS A 57 0.23 -6.71 10.31
N GLY A 58 0.75 -6.98 9.10
CA GLY A 58 0.95 -8.35 8.61
C GLY A 58 1.97 -9.14 9.43
N ILE A 59 3.08 -8.50 9.83
CA ILE A 59 4.08 -9.10 10.71
C ILE A 59 3.46 -9.43 12.07
N ILE A 60 2.74 -8.50 12.69
CA ILE A 60 2.08 -8.73 13.98
C ILE A 60 1.09 -9.89 13.86
N GLN A 61 0.29 -9.95 12.80
CA GLN A 61 -0.65 -11.05 12.60
C GLN A 61 0.05 -12.42 12.49
N VAL A 62 1.20 -12.50 11.83
CA VAL A 62 1.96 -13.75 11.68
C VAL A 62 2.67 -14.17 12.97
N PHE A 63 3.19 -13.21 13.75
CA PHE A 63 4.04 -13.51 14.92
C PHE A 63 3.32 -13.46 16.28
N PHE A 64 2.21 -12.73 16.41
CA PHE A 64 1.49 -12.54 17.68
C PHE A 64 0.07 -13.14 17.69
N ASP A 65 -0.58 -13.28 16.52
CA ASP A 65 -1.94 -13.82 16.37
C ASP A 65 -1.90 -15.20 15.66
N SER A 66 -1.11 -16.14 16.22
CA SER A 66 -0.99 -17.53 15.74
C SER A 66 -2.24 -18.37 15.98
#